data_AF-A0A0S8AWQ1-F1
#
_entry.id   AF-A0A0S8AWQ1-F1
#
_cell.length_a   1.000
_cell.length_b   1.000
_cell.length_c   1.000
_cell.angle_alpha   90.00
_cell.angle_beta   90.00
_cell.angle_gamma   90.00
#
_symmetry.space_group_name_H-M   'P 1'
#
loop_
_entity.id
_entity.type
_entity.pdbx_description
1 polymer ?
#
loop_
_entity_poly.entity_id
_entity_poly.type
_entity_poly.pdbx_seq_one_letter_code
_entity_poly.pdbx_strand_id
1 'polypeptide(L)'
;MTLVLYHRTSMAEAHEIVRKGFEDLDWDFGLTDARTGEETVVTGTWLSDQPLSQRDGIDGDALLRIDVEALEDELAPFALEGLLWHAKLWVVPSEWVNARGTVRFAEVDPRSSGLHPAIDLDDDTPSGEDRG
;
A
#
# COMPACT_ATOMS: atom_id res chain seq x y z
N MET A 1 6.41 11.05 20.66
CA MET A 1 5.74 11.86 19.63
C MET A 1 5.14 10.88 18.64
N THR A 2 4.11 11.28 17.89
CA THR A 2 3.46 10.38 16.91
C THR A 2 3.73 10.91 15.52
N LEU A 3 4.36 10.09 14.69
CA LEU A 3 4.59 10.35 13.28
C LEU A 3 3.45 9.75 12.45
N VAL A 4 3.06 10.45 11.40
CA VAL A 4 2.06 9.97 10.45
C VAL A 4 2.79 9.58 9.18
N LEU A 5 2.72 8.29 8.85
CA LEU A 5 3.35 7.71 7.67
C LEU A 5 2.30 7.06 6.78
N TYR A 6 2.67 6.82 5.53
CA TYR A 6 1.80 6.29 4.50
C TYR A 6 2.43 5.10 3.79
N HIS A 7 1.60 4.11 3.47
CA HIS A 7 1.95 2.93 2.67
C HIS A 7 0.84 2.68 1.66
N ARG A 8 1.20 2.44 0.40
CA ARG A 8 0.23 2.13 -0.66
C ARG A 8 0.40 0.68 -1.08
N THR A 9 -0.71 -0.02 -1.23
CA THR A 9 -0.70 -1.44 -1.61
C THR A 9 -2.03 -1.83 -2.27
N SER A 10 -2.16 -3.09 -2.68
CA SER A 10 -3.42 -3.63 -3.20
C SER A 10 -4.49 -3.69 -2.10
N MET A 11 -5.76 -3.69 -2.48
CA MET A 11 -6.85 -3.79 -1.49
C MET A 11 -6.77 -5.09 -0.67
N ALA A 12 -6.38 -6.21 -1.29
CA ALA A 12 -6.25 -7.50 -0.61
C ALA A 12 -5.16 -7.46 0.47
N GLU A 13 -3.98 -6.93 0.12
CA GLU A 13 -2.85 -6.78 1.04
C GLU A 13 -3.17 -5.79 2.16
N ALA A 14 -3.84 -4.68 1.85
CA ALA A 14 -4.24 -3.70 2.85
C ALA A 14 -5.15 -4.31 3.93
N HIS A 15 -6.07 -5.18 3.53
CA HIS A 15 -6.92 -5.93 4.47
C HIS A 15 -6.11 -6.88 5.36
N GLU A 16 -5.15 -7.60 4.79
CA GLU A 16 -4.29 -8.51 5.55
C GLU A 16 -3.38 -7.74 6.52
N ILE A 17 -2.79 -6.62 6.09
CA ILE A 17 -1.94 -5.75 6.93
C ILE A 17 -2.74 -5.21 8.12
N VAL A 18 -3.98 -4.75 7.91
CA VAL A 18 -4.82 -4.26 9.02
C VAL A 18 -5.20 -5.38 9.99
N ARG A 19 -5.31 -6.62 9.50
CA ARG A 19 -5.71 -7.78 10.33
C ARG A 19 -4.55 -8.42 11.08
N LYS A 20 -3.38 -8.56 10.44
CA LYS A 20 -2.24 -9.34 10.92
C LYS A 20 -1.01 -8.48 11.23
N GLY A 21 -0.99 -7.23 10.78
CA GLY A 21 0.21 -6.40 10.74
C GLY A 21 0.96 -6.57 9.43
N PHE A 22 2.03 -5.78 9.28
CA PHE A 22 2.95 -5.86 8.16
C PHE A 22 3.82 -7.12 8.21
N GLU A 23 4.26 -7.57 7.03
CA GLU A 23 5.27 -8.60 6.84
C GLU A 23 6.45 -8.02 6.05
N ASP A 24 7.66 -8.54 6.31
CA ASP A 24 8.85 -8.08 5.59
C ASP A 24 8.81 -8.60 4.15
N LEU A 25 8.79 -7.67 3.21
CA LEU A 25 8.80 -7.95 1.78
C LEU A 25 10.07 -7.41 1.15
N ASP A 26 10.53 -8.09 0.09
CA ASP A 26 11.66 -7.64 -0.70
C ASP A 26 11.19 -6.57 -1.70
N TRP A 27 11.81 -5.41 -1.66
CA TRP A 27 11.54 -4.30 -2.55
C TRP A 27 12.74 -4.02 -3.44
N ASP A 28 12.50 -4.00 -4.74
CA ASP A 28 13.45 -3.51 -5.72
C ASP A 28 13.09 -2.06 -6.07
N PHE A 29 13.91 -1.13 -5.59
CA PHE A 29 13.79 0.30 -5.91
C PHE A 29 14.76 0.73 -7.02
N GLY A 30 15.34 -0.22 -7.77
CA GLY A 30 16.39 0.06 -8.75
C GLY A 30 17.67 0.60 -8.11
N LEU A 31 17.90 0.27 -6.84
CA LEU A 31 19.09 0.69 -6.10
C LEU A 31 20.28 -0.16 -6.54
N THR A 32 21.43 0.47 -6.68
CA THR A 32 22.68 -0.22 -7.00
C THR A 32 23.65 -0.01 -5.86
N ASP A 33 24.29 -1.09 -5.40
CA ASP A 33 25.37 -0.99 -4.41
C ASP A 33 26.51 -0.15 -5.00
N ALA A 34 26.84 0.96 -4.35
CA ALA A 34 27.81 1.93 -4.85
C ALA A 34 29.25 1.37 -4.94
N ARG A 35 29.53 0.24 -4.29
CA ARG A 35 30.84 -0.41 -4.26
C ARG A 35 30.93 -1.56 -5.26
N THR A 36 29.87 -2.34 -5.47
CA THR A 36 29.87 -3.51 -6.37
C THR A 36 29.23 -3.23 -7.72
N GLY A 37 28.34 -2.24 -7.80
CA GLY A 37 27.58 -1.96 -9.03
C GLY A 37 26.44 -2.95 -9.28
N GLU A 38 26.07 -3.75 -8.29
CA GLU A 38 25.01 -4.76 -8.39
C GLU A 38 23.67 -4.20 -7.91
N GLU A 39 22.57 -4.66 -8.52
CA GLU A 39 21.22 -4.36 -8.08
C GLU A 39 21.00 -4.89 -6.66
N THR A 40 20.50 -4.03 -5.78
CA THR A 40 20.23 -4.36 -4.38
C THR A 40 18.74 -4.27 -4.11
N VAL A 41 18.22 -5.33 -3.49
CA VAL A 41 16.88 -5.34 -2.91
C VAL A 41 16.94 -4.92 -1.45
N VAL A 42 15.87 -4.30 -0.98
CA VAL A 42 15.73 -3.86 0.41
C VAL A 42 14.55 -4.59 1.01
N THR A 43 14.79 -5.32 2.10
CA THR A 43 13.76 -6.11 2.78
C THR A 43 13.13 -5.31 3.91
N GLY A 44 11.81 -5.21 3.93
CA GLY A 44 11.07 -4.56 5.01
C GLY A 44 9.68 -4.08 4.59
N THR A 45 9.16 -3.13 5.35
CA THR A 45 7.96 -2.36 5.00
C THR A 45 8.40 -0.97 4.57
N TRP A 46 8.09 -0.60 3.33
CA TRP A 46 8.32 0.77 2.88
C TRP A 46 7.23 1.70 3.42
N LEU A 47 7.64 2.88 3.87
CA LEU A 47 6.81 3.93 4.45
C LEU A 47 7.21 5.28 3.87
N SER A 48 6.27 6.20 3.79
CA SER A 48 6.49 7.56 3.27
C SER A 48 5.85 8.62 4.14
N ASP A 49 6.37 9.84 4.12
CA ASP A 49 5.80 10.98 4.87
C ASP A 49 4.65 11.65 4.13
N GLN A 50 4.49 11.34 2.85
CA GLN A 50 3.45 11.84 1.97
C GLN A 50 2.61 10.69 1.42
N PRO A 51 1.32 10.90 1.15
CA PRO A 51 0.47 9.90 0.50
C PRO A 51 0.88 9.75 -0.97
N LEU A 52 1.75 8.77 -1.25
CA LEU A 52 2.19 8.49 -2.62
C LEU A 52 1.07 7.94 -3.47
N SER A 53 1.12 8.28 -4.76
CA SER A 53 0.13 7.92 -5.77
C SER A 53 0.76 7.10 -6.91
N GLN A 54 -0.07 6.58 -7.81
CA GLN A 54 0.40 5.91 -9.03
C GLN A 54 1.28 6.81 -9.91
N ARG A 55 1.15 8.15 -9.79
CA ARG A 55 2.01 9.10 -10.53
C ARG A 55 3.44 9.10 -10.03
N ASP A 56 3.66 8.61 -8.83
CA ASP A 56 4.96 8.55 -8.16
C ASP A 56 5.66 7.20 -8.42
N GLY A 57 5.09 6.37 -9.31
CA GLY A 57 5.61 5.04 -9.64
C GLY A 57 5.25 3.96 -8.62
N ILE A 58 4.32 4.27 -7.70
CA ILE A 58 3.86 3.34 -6.66
C ILE A 58 2.46 2.83 -7.00
N ASP A 59 2.39 1.56 -7.38
CA ASP A 59 1.14 0.88 -7.67
C ASP A 59 0.39 0.50 -6.39
N GLY A 60 -0.94 0.50 -6.47
CA GLY A 60 -1.83 0.12 -5.37
C GLY A 60 -3.15 0.88 -5.38
N ASP A 61 -4.18 0.18 -4.92
CA ASP A 61 -5.57 0.63 -4.88
C ASP A 61 -6.00 1.15 -3.50
N ALA A 62 -5.19 0.87 -2.49
CA ALA A 62 -5.45 1.23 -1.10
C ALA A 62 -4.27 1.99 -0.52
N LEU A 63 -4.58 3.10 0.15
CA LEU A 63 -3.63 3.90 0.91
C LEU A 63 -3.87 3.68 2.40
N LEU A 64 -2.85 3.17 3.08
CA LEU A 64 -2.81 3.01 4.52
C LEU A 64 -2.11 4.22 5.15
N ARG A 65 -2.68 4.69 6.26
CA ARG A 65 -2.06 5.62 7.20
C ARG A 65 -1.60 4.84 8.42
N ILE A 66 -0.35 5.09 8.82
CA ILE A 66 0.29 4.47 9.96
C ILE A 66 0.66 5.57 10.94
N ASP A 67 0.00 5.58 12.10
CA ASP A 67 0.38 6.45 13.21
C ASP A 67 1.43 5.71 14.06
N VAL A 68 2.68 6.15 14.01
CA VAL A 68 3.84 5.49 14.66
C VAL A 68 4.29 6.29 15.87
N GLU A 69 4.41 5.64 17.02
CA GLU A 69 5.03 6.22 18.22
C GLU A 69 6.56 6.16 18.15
N ALA A 70 7.17 7.12 17.47
CA ALA A 70 8.62 7.24 17.31
C ALA A 70 9.06 8.68 17.04
N LEU A 71 10.36 8.93 17.10
CA LEU A 71 11.01 10.14 16.60
C LEU A 71 11.51 9.94 15.17
N GLU A 72 11.58 11.02 14.39
CA GLU A 72 12.08 10.95 13.00
C GLU A 72 13.54 10.47 12.95
N ASP A 73 14.36 10.86 13.93
CA ASP A 73 15.74 10.38 14.08
C ASP A 73 15.85 8.85 14.23
N GLU A 74 14.83 8.17 14.76
CA GLU A 74 14.82 6.70 14.85
C GLU A 74 14.59 6.05 13.47
N LEU A 75 13.98 6.78 12.53
CA LEU A 75 13.76 6.36 11.15
C LEU A 75 14.93 6.70 10.23
N ALA A 76 15.80 7.64 10.62
CA ALA A 76 16.95 8.07 9.82
C ALA A 76 17.83 6.91 9.29
N PRO A 77 18.12 5.83 10.06
CA PRO A 77 18.90 4.69 9.56
C PRO A 77 18.23 3.90 8.44
N PHE A 78 16.90 4.02 8.31
CA PHE A 78 16.08 3.30 7.35
C PHE A 78 15.71 4.15 6.13
N ALA A 79 16.19 5.40 6.06
CA ALA A 79 15.83 6.33 5.01
C ALA A 79 16.47 5.96 3.68
N LEU A 80 15.66 5.88 2.63
CA LEU A 80 16.10 5.80 1.25
C LEU A 80 16.11 7.22 0.66
N GLU A 81 17.24 7.90 0.84
CA GLU A 81 17.43 9.26 0.34
C GLU A 81 17.56 9.29 -1.18
N GLY A 82 16.96 10.31 -1.82
CA GLY A 82 17.12 10.57 -3.24
C GLY A 82 16.25 9.74 -4.19
N LEU A 83 15.40 8.84 -3.66
CA LEU A 83 14.48 8.04 -4.49
C LEU A 83 13.32 8.90 -5.02
N LEU A 84 12.74 9.74 -4.17
CA LEU A 84 11.65 10.65 -4.52
C LEU A 84 12.06 12.09 -4.27
N TRP A 85 11.70 12.98 -5.21
CA TRP A 85 12.09 14.40 -5.14
C TRP A 85 11.22 15.23 -4.18
N HIS A 86 10.04 14.74 -3.81
CA HIS A 86 9.03 15.46 -3.03
C HIS A 86 8.59 14.74 -1.75
N ALA A 87 9.12 13.54 -1.50
CA ALA A 87 8.74 12.71 -0.38
C ALA A 87 9.95 11.97 0.18
N LYS A 88 9.95 11.73 1.48
CA LYS A 88 10.91 10.85 2.15
C LYS A 88 10.36 9.44 2.13
N LEU A 89 11.23 8.48 1.85
CA LEU A 89 10.90 7.07 1.87
C LEU A 89 11.80 6.37 2.89
N TRP A 90 11.21 5.46 3.65
CA TRP A 90 11.91 4.62 4.59
C TRP A 90 11.56 3.16 4.32
N VAL A 91 12.52 2.25 4.52
CA VAL A 91 12.24 0.80 4.54
C VAL A 91 12.57 0.27 5.92
N VAL A 92 11.52 0.03 6.70
CA VAL A 92 11.62 -0.27 8.12
C VAL A 92 11.23 -1.73 8.36
N PRO A 93 11.90 -2.46 9.26
CA PRO A 93 11.48 -3.81 9.63
C PRO A 93 10.04 -3.85 10.10
N SER A 94 9.27 -4.82 9.64
CA SER A 94 7.83 -4.92 9.89
C SER A 94 7.53 -5.17 11.36
N GLU A 95 8.40 -5.89 12.07
CA GLU A 95 8.33 -6.02 13.53
C GLU A 95 8.39 -4.67 14.25
N TRP A 96 9.23 -3.74 13.77
CA TRP A 96 9.38 -2.42 14.35
C TRP A 96 8.09 -1.59 14.15
N VAL A 97 7.50 -1.69 12.95
CA VAL A 97 6.25 -0.99 12.60
C VAL A 97 5.07 -1.58 13.38
N ASN A 98 4.93 -2.90 13.44
CA ASN A 98 3.85 -3.57 14.14
C ASN A 98 3.89 -3.34 15.66
N ALA A 99 5.09 -3.16 16.24
CA ALA A 99 5.24 -2.91 17.68
C ALA A 99 4.88 -1.48 18.11
N ARG A 100 5.00 -0.50 17.20
CA ARG A 100 4.87 0.94 17.51
C ARG A 100 3.79 1.68 16.71
N GLY A 101 3.27 1.04 15.67
CA GLY A 101 2.39 1.63 14.68
C GLY A 101 0.94 1.17 14.84
N THR A 102 0.01 2.10 14.60
CA THR A 102 -1.40 1.79 14.39
C THR A 102 -1.76 2.05 12.94
N VAL A 103 -2.22 1.00 12.23
CA VAL A 103 -2.57 1.06 10.81
C VAL A 103 -4.05 1.32 10.60
N ARG A 104 -4.39 2.21 9.67
CA ARG A 104 -5.77 2.55 9.28
C ARG A 104 -5.85 2.82 7.78
N PHE A 105 -7.01 2.58 7.18
CA PHE A 105 -7.27 3.03 5.81
C PHE A 105 -7.38 4.56 5.77
N ALA A 106 -6.58 5.19 4.91
CA ALA A 106 -6.65 6.63 4.65
C ALA A 106 -7.48 6.93 3.39
N GLU A 107 -7.24 6.17 2.31
CA GLU A 107 -7.98 6.27 1.06
C GLU A 107 -8.17 4.87 0.47
N VAL A 108 -9.35 4.59 -0.07
CA VAL A 108 -9.67 3.36 -0.78
C VAL A 108 -10.31 3.78 -2.10
N ASP A 109 -9.74 3.37 -3.24
CA ASP A 109 -10.45 3.57 -4.51
C ASP A 109 -11.62 2.56 -4.58
N PRO A 110 -12.88 3.03 -4.61
CA PRO A 110 -14.03 2.14 -4.63
C PRO A 110 -14.15 1.32 -5.93
N ARG A 111 -13.38 1.64 -6.99
CA ARG A 111 -13.41 0.90 -8.26
C ARG A 111 -12.61 -0.40 -8.25
N SER A 112 -11.69 -0.56 -7.29
CA SER A 112 -10.89 -1.78 -7.17
C SER A 112 -11.52 -2.81 -6.21
N SER A 113 -12.66 -2.48 -5.62
CA SER A 113 -13.54 -3.45 -4.97
C SER A 113 -14.26 -4.25 -6.06
N GLY A 114 -13.81 -5.48 -6.32
CA GLY A 114 -14.31 -6.33 -7.39
C GLY A 114 -15.82 -6.29 -7.56
N LEU A 115 -16.29 -5.62 -8.61
CA LEU A 115 -17.58 -5.93 -9.19
C LEU A 115 -17.36 -7.21 -10.00
N HIS A 116 -17.82 -8.33 -9.45
CA HIS A 116 -18.34 -9.42 -10.26
C HIS A 116 -19.10 -8.82 -11.46
N PRO A 117 -18.92 -9.29 -12.71
CA PRO A 117 -19.89 -8.96 -13.74
C PRO A 117 -21.25 -9.38 -13.19
N ALA A 118 -22.14 -8.39 -13.10
CA ALA A 118 -23.49 -8.57 -12.61
C ALA A 118 -24.08 -9.79 -13.31
N ILE A 119 -24.60 -10.69 -12.48
CA ILE A 119 -25.44 -11.78 -12.91
C ILE A 119 -26.61 -11.11 -13.64
N ASP A 120 -26.76 -11.36 -14.94
CA ASP A 120 -27.98 -11.08 -15.70
C ASP A 120 -29.11 -11.92 -15.07
N LEU A 121 -29.72 -11.35 -14.03
CA LEU A 121 -30.98 -11.79 -13.45
C LEU A 121 -31.87 -10.55 -13.47
N ASP A 122 -32.76 -10.54 -14.45
CA ASP A 122 -34.03 -9.81 -14.58
C ASP A 122 -34.23 -9.63 -16.10
N ASP A 123 -35.28 -10.10 -16.77
CA ASP A 123 -36.65 -10.24 -16.29
C ASP A 123 -37.42 -11.13 -17.26
N ASP A 124 -38.14 -12.07 -16.67
CA ASP A 124 -39.16 -12.91 -17.28
C ASP A 124 -40.37 -12.01 -17.58
N THR A 125 -40.56 -11.59 -18.84
CA THR A 125 -41.83 -10.96 -19.24
C THR A 125 -42.76 -12.02 -19.83
N PRO A 126 -43.87 -12.39 -19.15
CA PRO A 126 -44.88 -13.27 -19.73
C PRO A 126 -45.80 -12.45 -20.63
N SER A 127 -45.57 -12.49 -21.94
CA SER A 127 -46.56 -12.05 -22.94
C SER A 127 -47.32 -13.27 -23.44
N GLY A 128 -48.45 -13.54 -22.79
CA GLY A 128 -49.53 -14.31 -23.39
C GLY A 128 -50.26 -13.52 -24.48
N GLU A 129 -51.20 -14.22 -25.13
CA GLU A 129 -52.13 -13.78 -26.19
C GLU A 129 -51.53 -13.72 -27.62
N ASP A 130 -52.11 -14.28 -28.68
CA ASP A 130 -53.27 -15.18 -28.88
C ASP A 130 -53.22 -15.68 -30.35
N ARG A 131 -54.02 -16.71 -30.61
CA ARG A 131 -54.23 -17.44 -31.87
C ARG A 131 -54.47 -16.56 -33.11
N GLY A 132 -54.06 -17.11 -34.25
CA GLY A 132 -54.48 -16.74 -35.60
C GLY A 132 -53.93 -17.70 -36.63
#